data_AF-A0A0F9VMW1-F1
#
_entry.id   AF-A0A0F9VMW1-F1
#
_cell.length_a   1.000
_cell.length_b   1.000
_cell.length_c   1.000
_cell.angle_alpha   90.00
_cell.angle_beta   90.00
_cell.angle_gamma   90.00
#
_symmetry.space_group_name_H-M   'P 1'
#
loop_
_entity.id
_entity.type
_entity.pdbx_description
1 polymer ?
#
loop_
_entity_poly.entity_id
_entity_poly.type
_entity_poly.pdbx_seq_one_letter_code
_entity_poly.pdbx_strand_id
1 'polypeptide(L)'
;MKPNDNTRHQSGPQPVAPAKRRATGLAHEVLAAQYLTRQGLHLIESNFNCRVGEIDLIMKDEDTLVFVEVRYRTRADFMDPVTSVDYRKQKKLLRSATTYLKYRGLTDRVPCRIDVLGIRQSGRQGETEFNWIKNAIQQRY
;
A
#
# COMPACT_ATOMS: atom_id res chain seq x y z
N MET A 1 58.10 0.41 1.87
CA MET A 1 57.21 0.05 2.98
C MET A 1 56.36 1.26 3.35
N LYS A 2 55.07 1.23 3.00
CA LYS A 2 54.05 2.17 3.50
C LYS A 2 52.84 1.33 3.95
N PRO A 3 52.19 1.68 5.07
CA PRO A 3 51.06 0.92 5.62
C PRO A 3 49.81 1.11 4.75
N ASN A 4 49.06 0.02 4.56
CA ASN A 4 47.79 0.05 3.83
C ASN A 4 46.66 0.42 4.79
N ASP A 5 45.96 1.52 4.48
CA ASP A 5 44.82 2.06 5.21
C ASP A 5 43.59 1.17 4.95
N ASN A 6 43.19 0.39 5.97
CA ASN A 6 42.03 -0.49 5.88
C ASN A 6 40.77 0.31 6.23
N THR A 7 40.12 0.83 5.19
CA THR A 7 38.85 1.54 5.26
C THR A 7 37.74 0.63 5.78
N ARG A 8 37.08 1.08 6.85
CA ARG A 8 35.87 0.50 7.45
C ARG A 8 34.80 0.22 6.40
N HIS A 9 34.51 -1.06 6.14
CA HIS A 9 33.22 -1.47 5.60
C HIS A 9 32.16 -1.39 6.71
N GLN A 10 31.36 -0.31 6.70
CA GLN A 10 30.14 -0.22 7.51
C GLN A 10 29.04 -1.05 6.85
N SER A 11 28.76 -2.22 7.42
CA SER A 11 27.58 -3.03 7.11
C SER A 11 26.34 -2.43 7.77
N GLY A 12 25.44 -1.85 6.96
CA GLY A 12 24.13 -1.38 7.40
C GLY A 12 23.13 -2.54 7.59
N PRO A 13 22.10 -2.38 8.45
CA PRO A 13 21.19 -3.47 8.81
C PRO A 13 20.23 -3.78 7.65
N GLN A 14 20.26 -5.02 7.18
CA GLN A 14 19.27 -5.55 6.22
C GLN A 14 18.00 -6.01 6.95
N PRO A 15 16.78 -5.61 6.54
CA PRO A 15 15.56 -6.19 7.07
C PRO A 15 15.17 -7.47 6.30
N VAL A 16 15.42 -8.62 6.92
CA VAL A 16 15.01 -9.95 6.44
C VAL A 16 13.60 -10.29 6.93
N ALA A 17 12.58 -9.93 6.16
CA ALA A 17 11.30 -10.64 6.24
C ALA A 17 11.42 -11.96 5.44
N PRO A 18 10.88 -13.09 5.94
CA PRO A 18 11.01 -14.38 5.24
C PRO A 18 10.35 -14.31 3.85
N ALA A 19 11.06 -14.77 2.81
CA ALA A 19 10.70 -14.67 1.40
C ALA A 19 9.25 -15.07 1.06
N LYS A 20 8.68 -16.01 1.82
CA LYS A 20 7.30 -16.49 1.66
C LYS A 20 6.24 -15.40 1.94
N ARG A 21 6.46 -14.53 2.94
CA ARG A 21 5.52 -13.43 3.26
C ARG A 21 5.50 -12.35 2.17
N ARG A 22 6.66 -12.06 1.55
CA ARG A 22 6.76 -11.11 0.43
C ARG A 22 6.08 -11.64 -0.84
N ALA A 23 6.30 -12.91 -1.17
CA ALA A 23 5.64 -13.53 -2.33
C ALA A 23 4.11 -13.58 -2.18
N THR A 24 3.61 -13.86 -0.97
CA THR A 24 2.18 -13.81 -0.65
C THR A 24 1.63 -12.38 -0.72
N GLY A 25 2.34 -11.37 -0.23
CA GLY A 25 1.96 -9.95 -0.37
C GLY A 25 1.82 -9.52 -1.84
N LEU A 26 2.82 -9.85 -2.67
CA LEU A 26 2.83 -9.51 -4.09
C LEU A 26 1.66 -10.14 -4.86
N ALA A 27 1.30 -11.39 -4.55
CA ALA A 27 0.15 -12.05 -5.17
C ALA A 27 -1.18 -11.32 -4.85
N HIS A 28 -1.33 -10.81 -3.62
CA HIS A 28 -2.52 -10.06 -3.23
C HIS A 28 -2.57 -8.66 -3.85
N GLU A 29 -1.42 -8.00 -4.00
CA GLU A 29 -1.32 -6.72 -4.71
C GLU A 29 -1.72 -6.86 -6.19
N VAL A 30 -1.27 -7.93 -6.85
CA VAL A 30 -1.66 -8.22 -8.24
C VAL A 30 -3.17 -8.47 -8.34
N LEU A 31 -3.73 -9.27 -7.46
CA LEU A 31 -5.17 -9.56 -7.42
C LEU A 31 -5.99 -8.29 -7.14
N ALA A 32 -5.54 -7.45 -6.21
CA ALA A 32 -6.13 -6.16 -5.91
C ALA A 32 -6.13 -5.24 -7.13
N ALA A 33 -4.98 -5.12 -7.80
CA ALA A 33 -4.84 -4.27 -8.98
C ALA A 33 -5.77 -4.74 -10.10
N GLN A 34 -5.82 -6.05 -10.37
CA GLN A 34 -6.73 -6.61 -11.36
C GLN A 34 -8.20 -6.35 -11.03
N TYR A 35 -8.60 -6.51 -9.77
CA TYR A 35 -9.96 -6.22 -9.34
C TYR A 35 -10.31 -4.74 -9.58
N LEU A 36 -9.47 -3.82 -9.09
CA LEU A 36 -9.71 -2.38 -9.21
C LEU A 36 -9.71 -1.91 -10.67
N THR A 37 -8.85 -2.49 -11.52
CA THR A 37 -8.87 -2.21 -12.96
C THR A 37 -10.15 -2.69 -13.63
N ARG A 38 -10.70 -3.84 -13.24
CA ARG A 38 -12.05 -4.25 -13.70
C ARG A 38 -13.16 -3.33 -13.18
N GLN A 39 -12.93 -2.60 -12.10
CA GLN A 39 -13.85 -1.57 -11.59
C GLN A 39 -13.63 -0.19 -12.24
N GLY A 40 -12.72 -0.07 -13.22
CA GLY A 40 -12.48 1.17 -13.97
C GLY A 40 -11.27 2.00 -13.53
N LEU A 41 -10.51 1.55 -12.51
CA LEU A 41 -9.31 2.27 -12.07
C LEU A 41 -8.09 1.92 -12.94
N HIS A 42 -7.26 2.93 -13.21
CA HIS A 42 -6.00 2.73 -13.92
C HIS A 42 -4.83 2.64 -12.93
N LEU A 43 -4.04 1.56 -13.00
CA LEU A 43 -2.83 1.42 -12.18
C LEU A 43 -1.76 2.43 -12.63
N ILE A 44 -1.27 3.23 -11.69
CA ILE A 44 -0.18 4.19 -11.89
C ILE A 44 1.13 3.61 -11.36
N GLU A 45 1.11 3.07 -10.14
CA GLU A 45 2.30 2.53 -9.47
C GLU A 45 1.87 1.51 -8.40
N SER A 46 2.70 0.49 -8.17
CA SER A 46 2.49 -0.51 -7.11
C SER A 46 3.70 -0.55 -6.18
N ASN A 47 3.49 -0.85 -4.90
CA ASN A 47 4.52 -0.98 -3.87
C ASN A 47 5.42 0.27 -3.78
N PHE A 48 4.80 1.46 -3.70
CA PHE A 48 5.53 2.71 -3.52
C PHE A 48 6.07 2.78 -2.10
N ASN A 49 7.40 2.88 -1.96
CA ASN A 49 8.07 2.98 -0.66
C ASN A 49 8.74 4.35 -0.51
N CYS A 50 8.60 4.95 0.68
CA CYS A 50 9.28 6.18 1.03
C CYS A 50 9.71 6.15 2.49
N ARG A 51 10.52 7.13 2.90
CA ARG A 51 11.09 7.19 4.27
C ARG A 51 10.03 7.14 5.40
N VAL A 52 8.80 7.56 5.12
CA VAL A 52 7.73 7.65 6.14
C VAL A 52 6.76 6.47 6.13
N GLY A 53 6.79 5.62 5.09
CA GLY A 53 5.89 4.49 4.93
C GLY A 53 5.79 3.98 3.50
N GLU A 54 4.81 3.11 3.26
CA GLU A 54 4.53 2.48 1.99
C GLU A 54 3.08 2.73 1.56
N ILE A 55 2.82 2.57 0.26
CA ILE A 55 1.48 2.54 -0.35
C ILE A 55 1.45 1.35 -1.31
N ASP A 56 0.49 0.45 -1.11
CA ASP A 56 0.43 -0.81 -1.87
C ASP A 56 0.10 -0.54 -3.34
N LEU A 57 -0.91 0.30 -3.62
CA LEU A 57 -1.27 0.68 -4.99
C LEU A 57 -1.58 2.17 -5.08
N ILE A 58 -1.13 2.77 -6.18
CA ILE A 58 -1.49 4.12 -6.61
C ILE A 58 -2.24 3.97 -7.92
N MET A 59 -3.49 4.41 -7.92
CA MET A 59 -4.45 4.25 -9.01
C MET A 59 -4.97 5.62 -9.46
N LYS A 60 -5.58 5.66 -10.63
CA LYS A 60 -6.28 6.83 -11.17
C LYS A 60 -7.73 6.47 -11.45
N ASP A 61 -8.64 7.28 -10.92
CA ASP A 61 -10.09 7.21 -11.12
C ASP A 61 -10.53 8.56 -11.70
N GLU A 62 -10.73 8.61 -13.01
CA GLU A 62 -10.85 9.89 -13.75
C GLU A 62 -9.71 10.85 -13.40
N ASP A 63 -9.99 12.04 -12.87
CA ASP A 63 -8.97 13.02 -12.46
C ASP A 63 -8.47 12.83 -11.03
N THR A 64 -8.95 11.80 -10.31
CA THR A 64 -8.60 11.54 -8.91
C THR A 64 -7.46 10.54 -8.79
N LEU A 65 -6.41 10.91 -8.05
CA LEU A 65 -5.41 9.96 -7.58
C LEU A 65 -5.94 9.19 -6.36
N VAL A 66 -5.88 7.87 -6.45
CA VAL A 66 -6.39 6.96 -5.43
C VAL A 66 -5.22 6.18 -4.83
N PHE A 67 -4.94 6.43 -3.56
CA PHE A 67 -3.95 5.66 -2.81
C PHE A 67 -4.67 4.51 -2.11
N VAL A 68 -4.30 3.27 -2.41
CA VAL A 68 -5.00 2.08 -1.89
C VAL A 68 -4.09 1.29 -0.98
N GLU A 69 -4.62 0.99 0.21
CA GLU A 69 -4.08 -0.02 1.13
C GLU A 69 -4.83 -1.34 0.92
N VAL A 70 -4.08 -2.44 0.71
CA VAL A 70 -4.59 -3.78 0.46
C VAL A 70 -4.47 -4.63 1.73
N ARG A 71 -5.60 -5.20 2.16
CA ARG A 71 -5.67 -6.04 3.37
C ARG A 71 -6.19 -7.42 3.05
N TYR A 72 -5.30 -8.40 3.05
CA TYR A 72 -5.67 -9.81 2.93
C TYR A 72 -6.00 -10.43 4.29
N ARG A 73 -7.08 -11.22 4.37
CA ARG A 73 -7.46 -11.98 5.57
C ARG A 73 -7.79 -13.44 5.24
N THR A 74 -7.31 -14.35 6.09
CA THR A 74 -7.52 -15.81 5.97
C THR A 74 -8.64 -16.36 6.86
N ARG A 75 -9.17 -15.56 7.80
CA ARG A 75 -10.22 -15.98 8.73
C ARG A 75 -11.37 -14.99 8.77
N ALA A 76 -12.54 -15.49 9.14
CA ALA A 76 -13.83 -14.80 9.25
C ALA A 76 -13.88 -13.73 10.38
N ASP A 77 -12.75 -13.08 10.69
CA ASP A 77 -12.71 -12.01 11.68
C ASP A 77 -13.44 -10.81 11.08
N PHE A 78 -14.65 -10.58 11.59
CA PHE A 78 -15.66 -9.60 11.18
C PHE A 78 -15.24 -8.14 11.47
N MET A 79 -13.96 -7.80 11.32
CA MET A 79 -13.50 -6.42 11.42
C MET A 79 -13.50 -5.78 10.03
N ASP A 80 -14.32 -4.75 9.89
CA ASP A 80 -14.34 -3.81 8.77
C ASP A 80 -12.90 -3.46 8.34
N PRO A 81 -12.53 -3.54 7.05
CA PRO A 81 -11.21 -3.14 6.56
C PRO A 81 -10.73 -1.79 7.11
N VAL A 82 -11.64 -0.82 7.33
CA VAL A 82 -11.32 0.47 7.95
C VAL A 82 -10.83 0.31 9.39
N THR A 83 -11.50 -0.52 10.20
CA THR A 83 -11.09 -0.79 11.59
C THR A 83 -9.72 -1.49 11.69
N SER A 84 -9.27 -2.12 10.60
CA SER A 84 -7.95 -2.74 10.49
C SER A 84 -6.81 -1.76 10.17
N VAL A 85 -7.16 -0.55 9.75
CA VAL A 85 -6.21 0.54 9.54
C VAL A 85 -6.23 1.45 10.76
N ASP A 86 -5.40 1.10 11.74
CA ASP A 86 -5.27 1.89 12.96
C ASP A 86 -4.82 3.34 12.68
N TYR A 87 -4.98 4.20 13.68
CA TYR A 87 -4.62 5.61 13.59
C TYR A 87 -3.17 5.86 13.17
N ARG A 88 -2.24 4.99 13.58
CA ARG A 88 -0.81 5.13 13.23
C ARG A 88 -0.62 4.85 11.74
N LYS A 89 -1.29 3.84 11.20
CA LYS A 89 -1.23 3.48 9.78
C LYS A 89 -1.97 4.50 8.91
N GLN A 90 -3.10 5.05 9.37
CA GLN A 90 -3.76 6.17 8.69
C GLN A 90 -2.82 7.38 8.55
N LYS A 91 -2.13 7.77 9.63
CA LYS A 91 -1.12 8.84 9.60
C LYS A 91 0.03 8.55 8.63
N LYS A 92 0.51 7.31 8.58
CA LYS A 92 1.57 6.93 7.63
C LYS A 92 1.08 7.04 6.19
N LEU A 93 -0.11 6.52 5.87
CA LEU A 93 -0.69 6.59 4.53
C LEU A 93 -0.86 8.04 4.07
N LEU A 94 -1.39 8.93 4.92
CA LEU A 94 -1.51 10.36 4.63
C LEU A 94 -0.15 10.99 4.31
N ARG A 95 0.88 10.72 5.13
CA ARG A 95 2.24 11.26 4.92
C ARG A 95 2.92 10.68 3.68
N SER A 96 2.73 9.39 3.39
CA SER A 96 3.24 8.75 2.18
C SER A 96 2.57 9.35 0.95
N ALA A 97 1.25 9.54 0.96
CA ALA A 97 0.51 10.18 -0.13
C ALA A 97 1.00 11.62 -0.39
N THR A 98 1.17 12.42 0.67
CA THR A 98 1.77 13.77 0.55
C THR A 98 3.19 13.71 -0.04
N THR A 99 3.99 12.72 0.37
CA THR A 99 5.36 12.55 -0.14
C THR A 99 5.35 12.19 -1.62
N TYR A 100 4.45 11.31 -2.04
CA TYR A 100 4.28 10.94 -3.44
C TYR A 100 3.87 12.14 -4.30
N LEU A 101 2.89 12.94 -3.85
CA LEU A 101 2.46 14.15 -4.57
C LEU A 101 3.61 15.15 -4.74
N LYS A 102 4.42 15.36 -3.69
CA LYS A 102 5.64 16.20 -3.76
C LYS A 102 6.66 15.65 -4.75
N TYR A 103 6.92 14.35 -4.67
CA TYR A 103 7.86 13.67 -5.57
C TYR A 103 7.44 13.79 -7.05
N ARG A 104 6.14 13.72 -7.33
CA ARG A 104 5.59 13.86 -8.69
C ARG A 104 5.30 15.32 -9.11
N GLY A 105 5.55 16.30 -8.24
CA GLY A 105 5.27 17.72 -8.53
C GLY A 105 3.78 18.08 -8.64
N LEU A 106 2.90 17.36 -7.95
CA LEU A 106 1.43 17.43 -8.08
C LEU A 106 0.73 18.19 -6.93
N THR A 107 1.44 19.04 -6.19
CA THR A 107 1.11 19.37 -4.80
C THR A 107 -0.14 20.20 -4.53
N ASP A 108 -0.84 20.75 -5.54
CA ASP A 108 -1.88 21.77 -5.28
C ASP A 108 -3.14 21.65 -6.16
N ARG A 109 -3.29 20.61 -6.99
CA ARG A 109 -4.39 20.57 -8.00
C ARG A 109 -5.03 19.22 -8.25
N VAL A 110 -4.50 18.12 -7.73
CA VAL A 110 -5.01 16.79 -8.06
C VAL A 110 -5.95 16.32 -6.94
N PRO A 111 -7.25 16.10 -7.21
CA PRO A 111 -8.13 15.43 -6.28
C PRO A 111 -7.52 14.11 -5.84
N CYS A 112 -7.52 13.84 -4.53
CA CYS A 112 -6.98 12.59 -4.03
C CYS A 112 -7.84 11.99 -2.94
N ARG A 113 -7.86 10.66 -2.89
CA ARG A 113 -8.47 9.91 -1.80
C ARG A 113 -7.61 8.72 -1.40
N ILE A 114 -7.83 8.24 -0.18
CA ILE A 114 -7.22 7.03 0.32
C ILE A 114 -8.32 5.99 0.52
N ASP A 115 -8.21 4.89 -0.22
CA ASP A 115 -9.14 3.78 -0.22
C ASP A 115 -8.52 2.58 0.51
N VAL A 116 -9.37 1.68 1.01
CA VAL A 116 -8.93 0.40 1.58
C VAL A 116 -9.64 -0.73 0.84
N LEU A 117 -8.87 -1.72 0.40
CA LEU A 117 -9.40 -2.94 -0.22
C LEU A 117 -9.12 -4.15 0.66
N GLY A 118 -10.18 -4.70 1.25
CA GLY A 118 -10.15 -6.00 1.90
C GLY A 118 -10.28 -7.13 0.88
N ILE A 119 -9.44 -8.15 0.99
CA ILE A 119 -9.50 -9.39 0.20
C ILE A 119 -9.63 -10.57 1.16
N ARG A 120 -10.60 -11.45 0.94
CA ARG A 120 -10.76 -12.70 1.69
C ARG A 120 -11.03 -13.88 0.76
N GLN A 121 -10.55 -15.07 1.15
CA GLN A 121 -10.98 -16.31 0.53
C GLN A 121 -12.18 -16.88 1.29
N SER A 122 -13.27 -17.13 0.57
CA SER A 122 -14.46 -17.77 1.09
C SER A 122 -14.24 -19.28 1.19
N GLY A 123 -14.40 -19.82 2.40
CA GLY A 123 -14.18 -21.25 2.65
C GLY A 123 -15.21 -22.17 1.98
N ARG A 124 -16.28 -21.62 1.37
CA ARG A 124 -17.35 -22.44 0.78
C ARG A 124 -17.05 -22.94 -0.63
N GLN A 125 -16.26 -22.24 -1.46
CA GLN A 125 -15.91 -22.69 -2.82
C GLN A 125 -14.57 -22.11 -3.36
N GLY A 126 -13.70 -21.56 -2.51
CA GLY A 126 -12.46 -20.90 -2.98
C GLY A 126 -12.71 -19.57 -3.69
N GLU A 127 -13.94 -19.06 -3.63
CA GLU A 127 -14.28 -17.73 -4.15
C GLU A 127 -13.52 -16.65 -3.40
N THR A 128 -13.04 -15.65 -4.15
CA THR A 128 -12.39 -14.48 -3.57
C THR A 128 -13.42 -13.37 -3.44
N GLU A 129 -13.58 -12.86 -2.22
CA GLU A 129 -14.48 -11.77 -1.93
C GLU A 129 -13.68 -10.48 -1.68
N PHE A 130 -14.18 -9.38 -2.26
CA PHE A 130 -13.58 -8.06 -2.18
C PHE A 130 -14.49 -7.13 -1.39
N ASN A 131 -13.91 -6.38 -0.46
CA ASN A 131 -14.59 -5.29 0.24
C ASN A 131 -13.81 -4.00 0.02
N TRP A 132 -14.30 -3.16 -0.89
CA TRP A 132 -13.66 -1.90 -1.27
C TRP A 132 -14.35 -0.73 -0.60
N ILE A 133 -13.62 -0.02 0.25
CA ILE A 133 -14.09 1.16 0.96
C ILE A 133 -13.40 2.38 0.37
N LYS A 134 -14.18 3.16 -0.39
CA LYS A 134 -13.73 4.44 -0.95
C LYS A 134 -13.67 5.51 0.14
N ASN A 135 -12.70 6.41 0.06
CA ASN A 135 -12.51 7.50 1.04
C ASN A 135 -12.40 6.99 2.48
N ALA A 136 -11.79 5.81 2.67
CA ALA A 136 -11.65 5.14 3.95
C ALA A 136 -10.88 5.98 4.99
N ILE A 137 -10.00 6.86 4.53
CA ILE A 137 -9.17 7.71 5.39
C ILE A 137 -9.30 9.15 4.92
N GLN A 138 -9.78 10.00 5.82
CA GLN A 138 -9.88 11.44 5.61
C GLN A 138 -9.05 12.16 6.66
N GLN A 139 -8.44 13.27 6.26
CA GLN A 139 -7.82 14.17 7.21
C GLN A 139 -8.93 14.94 7.93
N ARG A 140 -9.18 14.60 9.20
CA ARG A 140 -10.03 15.41 10.08
C ARG A 140 -9.21 16.62 10.54
N TYR A 141 -9.73 17.82 10.29
CA TYR A 141 -9.18 19.08 10.77
C TYR A 141 -9.55 19.30 12.24
#